data_AF-E7RF42-F1
#
_entry.id   AF-E7RF42-F1
#
_cell.length_a   1.000
_cell.length_b   1.000
_cell.length_c   1.000
_cell.angle_alpha   90.00
_cell.angle_beta   90.00
_cell.angle_gamma   90.00
#
_symmetry.space_group_name_H-M   'P 1'
#
loop_
_entity.id
_entity.type
_entity.pdbx_description
1 polymer ?
#
loop_
_entity_poly.entity_id
_entity_poly.type
_entity_poly.pdbx_seq_one_letter_code
_entity_poly.pdbx_strand_id
1 'polypeptide(L)' 'MIVKMARALVEDGWLFTPNEFDVIVKAEHKETGEAISFNSIGNLKRWMYEKALSY' A
#
# COMPACT_ATOMS: atom_id res chain seq x y z
N MET A 1 -8.13 -8.05 -9.22
CA MET A 1 -8.75 -7.04 -8.34
C MET A 1 -7.69 -6.18 -7.64
N ILE A 2 -6.71 -6.79 -6.96
CA ILE A 2 -5.56 -6.10 -6.32
C ILE A 2 -4.78 -5.12 -7.21
N VAL A 3 -4.54 -5.46 -8.48
CA VAL A 3 -3.80 -4.59 -9.41
C VAL A 3 -4.53 -3.26 -9.66
N LYS A 4 -5.87 -3.28 -9.68
CA LYS A 4 -6.69 -2.05 -9.84
C LYS A 4 -6.60 -1.18 -8.58
N MET A 5 -6.62 -1.80 -7.40
CA MET A 5 -6.47 -1.09 -6.11
C MET A 5 -5.08 -0.48 -5.96
N ALA A 6 -4.03 -1.22 -6.32
CA ALA A 6 -2.67 -0.70 -6.35
C ALA A 6 -2.57 0.52 -7.27
N ARG A 7 -3.15 0.43 -8.47
CA ARG A 7 -3.14 1.54 -9.43
C ARG A 7 -3.86 2.78 -8.89
N ALA A 8 -5.05 2.62 -8.30
CA ALA A 8 -5.78 3.73 -7.70
C ALA A 8 -4.99 4.40 -6.56
N LEU A 9 -4.35 3.61 -5.70
CA LEU A 9 -3.51 4.15 -4.62
C LEU A 9 -2.26 4.86 -5.15
N VAL A 10 -1.64 4.35 -6.23
CA VAL A 10 -0.51 5.04 -6.88
C VAL A 10 -0.95 6.37 -7.51
N GLU A 11 -2.14 6.42 -8.11
CA GLU A 11 -2.75 7.64 -8.65
C GLU A 11 -3.08 8.65 -7.54
N ASP A 12 -3.48 8.16 -6.36
CA ASP A 12 -3.71 8.95 -5.13
C ASP A 12 -2.41 9.43 -4.47
N GLY A 13 -1.24 8.93 -4.90
CA GLY A 13 0.06 9.40 -4.43
C GLY A 13 0.81 8.44 -3.50
N TRP A 14 0.36 7.19 -3.37
CA TRP A 14 1.03 6.16 -2.60
C TRP A 14 2.20 5.52 -3.36
N LEU A 15 3.32 5.35 -2.67
CA LEU A 15 4.50 4.63 -3.15
C LEU A 15 4.68 3.35 -2.33
N PHE A 16 4.96 2.23 -3.01
CA PHE A 16 5.17 0.93 -2.36
C PHE A 16 6.63 0.48 -2.51
N THR A 17 7.30 0.22 -1.38
CA THR A 17 8.70 -0.23 -1.36
C THR A 17 8.81 -1.57 -0.65
N PRO A 18 9.27 -2.64 -1.32
CA PRO A 18 9.62 -3.89 -0.67
C PRO A 18 10.97 -3.76 0.06
N ASN A 19 11.14 -4.46 1.18
CA ASN A 19 12.40 -4.56 1.93
C ASN A 19 13.25 -5.76 1.46
N GLU A 20 14.49 -5.89 1.95
CA GLU A 20 15.51 -6.88 1.59
C GLU A 20 15.07 -8.37 1.64
N PHE A 21 13.95 -8.66 2.29
CA PHE A 21 13.39 -10.01 2.40
C PHE A 21 12.08 -10.20 1.64
N ASP A 22 11.61 -9.23 0.84
CA ASP A 22 10.28 -9.20 0.18
C ASP A 22 9.07 -9.38 1.12
N VAL A 23 9.30 -9.45 2.44
CA VAL A 23 8.27 -9.68 3.48
C VAL A 23 7.75 -8.36 4.03
N ILE A 24 8.62 -7.36 4.18
CA ILE A 24 8.25 -6.06 4.71
C ILE A 24 7.95 -5.13 3.54
N VAL A 25 6.72 -4.64 3.44
CA VAL A 25 6.32 -3.65 2.43
C VAL A 25 6.02 -2.34 3.15
N LYS A 26 6.56 -1.23 2.65
CA LYS A 26 6.22 0.12 3.13
C LYS A 26 5.31 0.80 2.09
N ALA A 27 4.22 1.41 2.53
CA ALA A 27 3.40 2.32 1.75
C ALA A 27 3.62 3.75 2.27
N GLU A 28 3.90 4.71 1.38
CA GLU A 28 4.13 6.11 1.74
C GLU A 28 3.32 7.05 0.85
N HIS A 29 2.56 7.96 1.46
CA HIS A 29 1.76 8.95 0.76
C HIS A 29 2.53 10.26 0.58
N LYS A 30 2.71 10.66 -0.67
CA LYS A 30 3.62 11.78 -1.03
C LYS A 30 3.21 13.13 -0.47
N GLU A 31 1.91 13.40 -0.34
CA GLU A 31 1.44 14.75 0.06
C GLU A 31 1.29 14.91 1.57
N THR A 32 0.93 13.84 2.27
CA THR A 32 0.69 13.87 3.72
C THR A 32 1.90 13.41 4.52
N GLY A 33 2.85 12.74 3.87
CA GLY A 33 3.97 12.07 4.54
C GLY A 33 3.55 10.85 5.37
N GLU A 34 2.31 10.37 5.20
CA GLU A 34 1.83 9.18 5.89
C GLU A 34 2.63 7.96 5.44
N ALA A 35 3.19 7.21 6.38
CA ALA A 35 3.97 6.02 6.10
C ALA A 35 3.47 4.84 6.92
N ILE A 36 3.16 3.73 6.25
CA ILE A 36 2.68 2.50 6.86
C ILE A 36 3.62 1.37 6.47
N SER A 37 4.01 0.55 7.44
CA SER A 37 4.82 -0.65 7.21
C SER A 37 4.00 -1.90 7.46
N PHE A 38 4.11 -2.87 6.55
CA PHE A 38 3.41 -4.14 6.59
C PHE A 38 4.43 -5.25 6.80
N ASN A 39 4.22 -6.08 7.83
CA ASN A 39 5.08 -7.23 8.13
C ASN A 39 4.80 -8.45 7.22
N SER A 40 3.84 -8.34 6.30
CA SER A 40 3.55 -9.36 5.29
C SER A 40 2.78 -8.77 4.11
N ILE A 41 2.90 -9.40 2.94
CA ILE A 41 2.08 -9.12 1.76
C ILE A 41 0.59 -9.32 2.04
N GLY A 42 0.21 -10.25 2.93
CA GLY A 42 -1.20 -10.47 3.31
C GLY A 42 -1.81 -9.24 3.99
N ASN A 43 -1.06 -8.61 4.88
CA ASN A 43 -1.50 -7.40 5.58
C ASN A 43 -1.63 -6.20 4.63
N LEU A 44 -0.69 -6.06 3.69
CA LEU A 44 -0.78 -5.05 2.63
C LEU A 44 -2.06 -5.23 1.81
N LYS A 45 -2.33 -6.45 1.34
CA LYS A 45 -3.51 -6.76 0.52
C LYS A 45 -4.82 -6.41 1.23
N ARG A 46 -4.90 -6.73 2.52
CA ARG A 46 -6.07 -6.40 3.35
C ARG A 46 -6.23 -4.88 3.50
N TRP A 47 -5.16 -4.17 3.82
CA TRP A 47 -5.18 -2.71 3.95
C TRP A 47 -5.59 -2.02 2.63
N MET A 48 -5.07 -2.47 1.49
CA MET A 48 -5.46 -1.94 0.18
C MET A 48 -6.95 -2.14 -0.09
N TYR A 49 -7.50 -3.28 0.32
CA TYR A 49 -8.92 -3.57 0.19
C TYR A 49 -9.78 -2.67 1.08
N GLU A 50 -9.40 -2.49 2.35
CA GLU A 50 -10.08 -1.61 3.31
C GLU A 50 -10.03 -0.14 2.85
N LYS A 51 -8.88 0.33 2.34
CA LYS A 51 -8.75 1.67 1.76
C LYS A 51 -9.62 1.86 0.53
N ALA A 52 -9.64 0.89 -0.39
CA ALA A 52 -10.44 0.95 -1.60
C ALA A 52 -11.95 0.90 -1.35
N LEU A 53 -12.41 0.32 -0.24
CA LEU A 53 -13.81 0.35 0.19
C LEU A 53 -14.21 1.65 0.91
N SER A 54 -13.23 2.43 1.36
CA SER A 54 -13.46 3.69 2.06
C SER A 54 -13.58 4.89 1.10
N TYR A 55 -13.41 4.67 -0.21
CA TYR A 55 -13.68 5.61 -1.30
C TYR A 55 -14.99 5.25 -1.99
#